data_AF-A0A2V4NN92-F1
#
_entry.id   AF-A0A2V4NN92-F1
#
_cell.length_a   1.000
_cell.length_b   1.000
_cell.length_c   1.000
_cell.angle_alpha   90.00
_cell.angle_beta   90.00
_cell.angle_gamma   90.00
#
_symmetry.space_group_name_H-M   'P 1'
#
loop_
_entity.id
_entity.type
_entity.pdbx_description
1 polymer ?
#
loop_
_entity_poly.entity_id
_entity_poly.type
_entity_poly.pdbx_seq_one_letter_code
_entity_poly.pdbx_strand_id
1 'polypeptide(L)'
;MRTDAASEPTATDSAGQAESRGLTESDTATGSGVETATAAGSGFETAATAAELPATGWTLGPSGRAAVTMALGVVVALVMAGLYVKAHPSTGSSGPAACEAPKSTDSREYPALCAALNRPDLPALLGTPQARVSIAQSGGGPLTSPDGKELSASAQVQLGPVCVSLSDHHIASVEDILGFASLVPRPTTVLGHPAAAYSDHTLAIVFDGKKSSTGTGGIARHLAVAKGPGPGGEALELTIWRQDDAVPDDAALIRIAEQVLPTAPGWLTES
;
A
#
# COMPACT_ATOMS: atom_id res chain seq x y z
N MET A 1 1.37 -33.94 57.03
CA MET A 1 1.78 -33.63 58.42
C MET A 1 3.19 -33.05 58.37
N ARG A 2 3.39 -31.88 59.01
CA ARG A 2 4.60 -31.01 59.07
C ARG A 2 4.90 -30.19 57.82
N THR A 3 5.31 -28.92 57.88
CA THR A 3 5.01 -27.72 58.71
C THR A 3 5.76 -26.58 58.00
N ASP A 4 5.16 -25.40 57.95
CA ASP A 4 5.70 -24.03 57.91
C ASP A 4 7.11 -23.74 57.37
N ALA A 5 7.23 -22.70 56.52
CA ALA A 5 7.76 -21.40 56.97
C ALA A 5 7.88 -20.39 55.81
N ALA A 6 7.41 -19.17 56.12
CA ALA A 6 7.53 -17.95 55.34
C ALA A 6 8.97 -17.38 55.32
N SER A 7 9.28 -16.55 54.31
CA SER A 7 10.22 -15.41 54.41
C SER A 7 10.12 -14.50 53.18
N GLU A 8 9.41 -13.37 53.32
CA GLU A 8 9.80 -12.07 52.75
C GLU A 8 10.90 -11.47 53.64
N PRO A 9 11.86 -10.63 53.16
CA PRO A 9 11.64 -9.22 52.78
C PRO A 9 12.55 -8.80 51.59
N THR A 10 12.56 -7.60 50.97
CA THR A 10 12.76 -6.25 51.51
C THR A 10 12.65 -5.25 50.34
N ALA A 11 11.96 -4.14 50.58
CA ALA A 11 11.95 -2.96 49.72
C ALA A 11 13.27 -2.19 49.81
N THR A 12 13.79 -1.70 48.68
CA THR A 12 14.80 -0.63 48.68
C THR A 12 14.27 0.55 47.87
N ASP A 13 13.95 1.59 48.62
CA ASP A 13 13.73 2.96 48.20
C ASP A 13 15.07 3.60 47.79
N SER A 14 15.09 4.40 46.72
CA SER A 14 16.21 5.28 46.37
C SER A 14 15.70 6.42 45.49
N ALA A 15 15.26 7.48 46.18
CA ALA A 15 15.20 8.83 45.66
C ALA A 15 16.61 9.36 45.35
N GLY A 16 16.75 10.04 44.20
CA GLY A 16 17.96 10.76 43.81
C GLY A 16 17.61 11.99 42.99
N GLN A 17 17.47 13.13 43.67
CA GLN A 17 17.45 14.49 43.12
C GLN A 17 18.85 14.89 42.63
N ALA A 18 18.92 15.53 41.45
CA ALA A 18 19.90 16.58 41.11
C ALA A 18 19.35 17.27 39.85
N GLU A 19 18.85 18.51 39.90
CA GLU A 19 19.55 19.80 40.04
C GLU A 19 19.73 20.50 38.68
N SER A 20 19.20 21.72 38.68
CA SER A 20 19.06 22.74 37.65
C SER A 20 20.36 23.42 37.21
N ARG A 21 20.50 23.70 35.90
CA ARG A 21 21.15 24.90 35.29
C ARG A 21 20.52 25.05 33.89
N GLY A 22 19.95 26.16 33.41
CA GLY A 22 20.11 27.58 33.73
C GLY A 22 21.19 28.22 32.85
N LEU A 23 20.83 28.73 31.66
CA LEU A 23 21.56 29.70 30.79
C LEU A 23 20.61 30.07 29.62
N THR A 24 19.79 31.12 29.73
CA THR A 24 19.99 32.54 29.35
C THR A 24 20.20 32.84 27.86
N GLU A 25 19.28 33.66 27.35
CA GLU A 25 19.28 34.51 26.15
C GLU A 25 20.61 35.24 25.86
N SER A 26 20.86 35.52 24.58
CA SER A 26 21.25 36.86 24.07
C SER A 26 21.33 36.89 22.53
N ASP A 27 20.32 37.52 21.92
CA ASP A 27 20.39 38.67 21.00
C ASP A 27 21.35 38.79 19.80
N THR A 28 20.71 39.10 18.66
CA THR A 28 20.95 40.22 17.72
C THR A 28 22.14 40.17 16.74
N ALA A 29 21.85 40.20 15.42
CA ALA A 29 22.25 41.32 14.55
C ALA A 29 21.71 41.21 13.10
N THR A 30 21.27 42.39 12.64
CA THR A 30 20.75 42.81 11.35
C THR A 30 21.84 43.23 10.36
N GLY A 31 21.59 43.11 9.05
CA GLY A 31 22.24 43.84 7.94
C GLY A 31 22.22 42.98 6.64
N SER A 32 21.45 43.22 5.58
CA SER A 32 21.12 44.40 4.74
C SER A 32 22.26 44.85 3.79
N GLY A 33 22.01 44.77 2.47
CA GLY A 33 22.80 45.35 1.36
C GLY A 33 23.19 44.31 0.29
N VAL A 34 22.36 44.02 -0.73
CA VAL A 34 22.20 44.71 -2.03
C VAL A 34 23.46 44.64 -2.92
N GLU A 35 23.38 43.90 -4.03
CA GLU A 35 23.85 44.41 -5.31
C GLU A 35 23.07 43.79 -6.49
N THR A 36 22.49 44.70 -7.26
CA THR A 36 21.72 44.55 -8.50
C THR A 36 22.67 44.39 -9.68
N ALA A 37 22.39 43.45 -10.59
CA ALA A 37 22.90 43.51 -11.95
C ALA A 37 21.77 43.19 -12.94
N THR A 38 21.20 44.26 -13.48
CA THR A 38 20.33 44.27 -14.65
C THR A 38 21.21 44.22 -15.90
N ALA A 39 20.98 43.25 -16.78
CA ALA A 39 21.34 43.35 -18.19
C ALA A 39 20.25 42.70 -19.04
N ALA A 40 19.75 43.48 -19.98
CA ALA A 40 18.63 43.18 -20.86
C ALA A 40 19.02 42.28 -22.04
N GLY A 41 18.04 41.59 -22.61
CA GLY A 41 17.91 41.50 -24.06
C GLY A 41 17.72 40.11 -24.66
N SER A 42 16.77 40.07 -25.60
CA SER A 42 16.51 39.09 -26.66
C SER A 42 15.67 37.86 -26.33
N GLY A 43 14.51 37.79 -26.98
CA GLY A 43 13.59 36.67 -26.93
C GLY A 43 14.02 35.52 -27.84
N PHE A 44 13.42 34.36 -27.62
CA PHE A 44 13.19 33.37 -28.67
C PHE A 44 12.04 32.46 -28.24
N GLU A 45 11.04 32.35 -29.12
CA GLU A 45 10.06 31.27 -29.14
C GLU A 45 10.75 29.92 -28.92
N THR A 46 10.21 29.06 -28.06
CA THR A 46 10.56 27.64 -28.12
C THR A 46 9.29 26.82 -28.20
N ALA A 47 8.98 26.48 -29.45
CA ALA A 47 8.00 25.46 -29.81
C ALA A 47 8.30 24.17 -29.04
N ALA A 48 7.29 23.68 -28.31
CA ALA A 48 7.29 22.32 -27.79
C ALA A 48 7.07 21.37 -28.97
N THR A 49 8.15 20.87 -29.54
CA THR A 49 8.13 19.75 -30.48
C THR A 49 7.68 18.49 -29.76
N ALA A 50 6.61 17.90 -30.28
CA ALA A 50 6.15 16.57 -29.93
C ALA A 50 7.26 15.55 -30.19
N ALA A 51 7.75 14.89 -29.15
CA ALA A 51 8.58 13.70 -29.30
C ALA A 51 7.67 12.48 -29.45
N GLU A 52 7.62 11.94 -30.67
CA GLU A 52 7.17 10.58 -30.96
C GLU A 52 7.94 9.58 -30.08
N LEU A 53 7.22 8.66 -29.43
CA LEU A 53 7.82 7.48 -28.82
C LEU A 53 7.97 6.39 -29.90
N PRO A 54 9.19 5.95 -30.25
CA PRO A 54 9.36 4.86 -31.19
C PRO A 54 8.99 3.51 -30.53
N ALA A 55 8.02 2.83 -31.14
CA ALA A 55 7.78 1.41 -30.92
C ALA A 55 9.03 0.62 -31.37
N THR A 56 9.75 0.01 -30.44
CA THR A 56 10.82 -0.93 -30.78
C THR A 56 10.80 -2.12 -29.82
N GLY A 57 10.41 -3.28 -30.36
CA GLY A 57 10.65 -4.58 -29.76
C GLY A 57 12.15 -4.87 -29.73
N TRP A 58 12.61 -5.50 -28.65
CA TRP A 58 14.02 -5.77 -28.44
C TRP A 58 14.40 -7.11 -29.09
N THR A 59 15.14 -7.06 -30.20
CA THR A 59 15.96 -8.17 -30.68
C THR A 59 17.41 -7.92 -30.28
N LEU A 60 17.99 -8.85 -29.52
CA LEU A 60 19.38 -8.76 -29.03
C LEU A 60 20.37 -9.10 -30.16
N GLY A 61 21.19 -8.12 -30.56
CA GLY A 61 22.37 -8.31 -31.40
C GLY A 61 23.62 -8.68 -30.58
N PRO A 62 24.63 -9.36 -31.18
CA PRO A 62 25.72 -9.97 -30.44
C PRO A 62 26.95 -9.07 -30.35
N SER A 63 26.92 -7.97 -29.59
CA SER A 63 28.16 -7.33 -29.09
C SER A 63 27.83 -6.31 -27.99
N GLY A 64 28.33 -6.54 -26.78
CA GLY A 64 28.27 -5.53 -25.72
C GLY A 64 28.04 -6.14 -24.35
N ARG A 65 29.12 -6.64 -23.74
CA ARG A 65 29.17 -6.84 -22.29
C ARG A 65 29.20 -5.45 -21.64
N ALA A 66 28.03 -4.83 -21.53
CA ALA A 66 27.80 -3.69 -20.67
C ALA A 66 27.11 -4.22 -19.41
N ALA A 67 27.67 -3.86 -18.25
CA ALA A 67 27.21 -4.28 -16.94
C ALA A 67 25.70 -4.05 -16.81
N VAL A 68 24.95 -5.13 -16.68
CA VAL A 68 23.59 -5.10 -16.16
C VAL A 68 23.72 -4.76 -14.67
N THR A 69 23.82 -3.47 -14.36
CA THR A 69 23.48 -2.99 -13.03
C THR A 69 21.99 -3.27 -12.88
N MET A 70 21.65 -4.36 -12.20
CA MET A 70 20.30 -4.64 -11.75
C MET A 70 19.85 -3.44 -10.91
N ALA A 71 19.04 -2.56 -11.50
CA ALA A 71 18.21 -1.65 -10.75
C ALA A 71 17.08 -2.48 -10.12
N LEU A 72 17.45 -3.26 -9.10
CA LEU A 72 16.51 -3.89 -8.18
C LEU A 72 16.16 -2.81 -7.14
N GLY A 73 15.32 -1.88 -7.55
CA GLY A 73 14.94 -0.75 -6.71
C GLY A 73 13.72 -0.06 -7.30
N VAL A 74 12.60 -0.20 -6.59
CA VAL A 74 11.25 0.31 -6.90
C VAL A 74 10.39 -0.61 -7.77
N VAL A 75 9.99 -1.75 -7.21
CA VAL A 75 8.66 -2.33 -7.51
C VAL A 75 8.05 -2.83 -6.20
N VAL A 76 7.57 -1.91 -5.37
CA VAL A 76 6.61 -2.21 -4.31
C VAL A 76 5.42 -1.29 -4.55
N ALA A 77 4.26 -1.92 -4.80
CA ALA A 77 2.93 -1.35 -4.92
C ALA A 77 2.69 -0.26 -5.99
N LEU A 78 2.85 -0.60 -7.28
CA LEU A 78 2.04 0.06 -8.32
C LEU A 78 0.69 -0.65 -8.42
N VAL A 79 -0.24 -0.28 -7.54
CA VAL A 79 -1.65 -0.66 -7.69
C VAL A 79 -2.16 -0.02 -8.98
N MET A 80 -2.40 -0.84 -10.00
CA MET A 80 -3.15 -0.43 -11.18
C MET A 80 -4.58 -0.15 -10.74
N ALA A 81 -4.84 1.13 -10.46
CA ALA A 81 -6.16 1.66 -10.19
C ALA A 81 -7.11 1.25 -11.32
N GLY A 82 -8.26 0.71 -10.91
CA GLY A 82 -9.32 0.26 -11.80
C GLY A 82 -9.59 1.24 -12.93
N LEU A 83 -9.62 0.71 -14.14
CA LEU A 83 -10.13 1.39 -15.32
C LEU A 83 -11.45 2.10 -14.98
N TYR A 84 -11.46 3.42 -15.13
CA TYR A 84 -12.65 4.24 -15.05
C TYR A 84 -13.58 3.91 -16.22
N VAL A 85 -14.45 2.91 -16.03
CA VAL A 85 -15.62 2.68 -16.87
C VAL A 85 -16.82 3.06 -16.02
N LYS A 86 -17.61 4.04 -16.48
CA LYS A 86 -18.96 4.27 -15.94
C LYS A 86 -19.74 2.96 -16.01
N ALA A 87 -19.80 2.21 -14.92
CA ALA A 87 -20.59 1.00 -14.85
C ALA A 87 -22.07 1.35 -14.97
N HIS A 88 -22.75 0.71 -15.91
CA HIS A 88 -24.20 0.72 -15.97
C HIS A 88 -24.77 0.07 -14.70
N PRO A 89 -25.90 0.57 -14.16
CA PRO A 89 -26.48 0.00 -12.96
C PRO A 89 -26.91 -1.44 -13.21
N SER A 90 -26.26 -2.39 -12.53
CA SER A 90 -26.70 -3.78 -12.48
C SER A 90 -28.02 -3.87 -11.71
N THR A 91 -29.12 -4.10 -12.43
CA THR A 91 -30.41 -4.44 -11.81
C THR A 91 -30.39 -5.90 -11.38
N GLY A 92 -30.44 -6.15 -10.07
CA GLY A 92 -30.92 -7.41 -9.51
C GLY A 92 -29.90 -8.32 -8.84
N SER A 93 -29.65 -8.07 -7.55
CA SER A 93 -29.53 -9.08 -6.49
C SER A 93 -29.45 -8.32 -5.16
N SER A 94 -30.10 -8.81 -4.11
CA SER A 94 -30.11 -8.17 -2.78
C SER A 94 -28.82 -8.41 -1.98
N GLY A 95 -27.80 -9.02 -2.58
CA GLY A 95 -26.48 -9.29 -1.98
C GLY A 95 -25.35 -8.41 -2.52
N PRO A 96 -24.13 -8.51 -1.96
CA PRO A 96 -22.94 -7.93 -2.56
C PRO A 96 -22.74 -8.44 -4.00
N ALA A 97 -22.06 -7.66 -4.85
CA ALA A 97 -21.68 -8.12 -6.19
C ALA A 97 -20.96 -9.46 -6.10
N ALA A 98 -21.27 -10.40 -6.98
CA ALA A 98 -20.55 -11.67 -7.03
C ALA A 98 -19.10 -11.45 -7.52
N CYS A 99 -18.17 -12.26 -7.03
CA CYS A 99 -16.80 -12.28 -7.57
C CYS A 99 -16.84 -12.63 -9.05
N GLU A 100 -16.20 -11.80 -9.88
CA GLU A 100 -16.05 -12.06 -11.31
C GLU A 100 -15.30 -13.37 -11.55
N ALA A 101 -15.65 -14.06 -12.64
CA ALA A 101 -14.97 -15.29 -13.02
C ALA A 101 -13.48 -15.02 -13.33
N PRO A 102 -12.56 -15.90 -12.91
CA PRO A 102 -11.14 -15.75 -13.18
C PRO A 102 -10.86 -15.72 -14.69
N LYS A 103 -10.01 -14.79 -15.12
CA LYS A 103 -9.44 -14.71 -16.46
C LYS A 103 -8.24 -15.64 -16.58
N SER A 104 -7.80 -15.93 -17.80
CA SER A 104 -6.64 -16.80 -18.05
C SER A 104 -5.30 -16.24 -17.56
N THR A 105 -5.24 -14.92 -17.32
CA THR A 105 -4.07 -14.19 -16.83
C THR A 105 -4.03 -14.10 -15.30
N ASP A 106 -5.17 -14.31 -14.64
CA ASP A 106 -5.27 -14.17 -13.19
C ASP A 106 -4.53 -15.31 -12.49
N SER A 107 -4.01 -15.04 -11.29
CA SER A 107 -3.42 -16.09 -10.47
C SER A 107 -4.48 -17.10 -10.00
N ARG A 108 -4.03 -18.32 -9.70
CA ARG A 108 -4.91 -19.42 -9.27
C ARG A 108 -5.63 -19.12 -7.95
N GLU A 109 -5.03 -18.31 -7.09
CA GLU A 109 -5.49 -18.00 -5.73
C GLU A 109 -6.54 -16.88 -5.72
N TYR A 110 -6.72 -16.14 -6.83
CA TYR A 110 -7.67 -15.02 -6.92
C TYR A 110 -9.08 -15.39 -6.43
N PRO A 111 -9.72 -16.50 -6.83
CA PRO A 111 -11.07 -16.82 -6.37
C PRO A 111 -11.18 -16.97 -4.85
N ALA A 112 -10.14 -17.49 -4.20
CA ALA A 112 -10.10 -17.63 -2.75
C ALA A 112 -9.91 -16.27 -2.06
N LEU A 113 -9.03 -15.42 -2.59
CA LEU A 113 -8.84 -14.05 -2.09
C LEU A 113 -10.12 -13.21 -2.24
N CYS A 114 -10.81 -13.31 -3.38
CA CYS A 114 -12.05 -12.60 -3.59
C CYS A 114 -13.15 -13.08 -2.64
N ALA A 115 -13.26 -14.38 -2.41
CA ALA A 115 -14.20 -14.93 -1.43
C ALA A 115 -13.89 -14.45 0.01
N ALA A 116 -12.62 -14.38 0.39
CA ALA A 116 -12.19 -13.87 1.69
C ALA A 116 -12.49 -12.37 1.87
N LEU A 117 -12.32 -11.56 0.82
CA LEU A 117 -12.50 -10.12 0.86
C LEU A 117 -13.97 -9.69 0.69
N ASN A 118 -14.72 -10.32 -0.21
CA ASN A 118 -16.09 -9.95 -0.59
C ASN A 118 -17.14 -10.45 0.42
N ARG A 119 -16.98 -10.03 1.68
CA ARG A 119 -17.83 -10.43 2.79
C ARG A 119 -19.06 -9.52 2.94
N PRO A 120 -20.18 -10.05 3.46
CA PRO A 120 -21.39 -9.24 3.68
C PRO A 120 -21.24 -8.16 4.76
N ASP A 121 -20.32 -8.33 5.71
CA ASP A 121 -20.05 -7.39 6.80
C ASP A 121 -19.02 -6.30 6.42
N LEU A 122 -18.36 -6.40 5.26
CA LEU A 122 -17.35 -5.43 4.81
C LEU A 122 -17.83 -3.97 4.83
N PRO A 123 -19.07 -3.61 4.38
CA PRO A 123 -19.55 -2.24 4.47
C PRO A 123 -19.58 -1.71 5.92
N ALA A 124 -19.94 -2.57 6.89
CA ALA A 124 -19.94 -2.19 8.30
C ALA A 124 -18.51 -2.00 8.85
N LEU A 125 -17.56 -2.85 8.44
CA LEU A 125 -16.15 -2.72 8.82
C LEU A 125 -15.53 -1.40 8.29
N LEU A 126 -15.97 -0.96 7.11
CA LEU A 126 -15.63 0.33 6.49
C LEU A 126 -16.37 1.54 7.09
N GLY A 127 -17.25 1.34 8.07
CA GLY A 127 -18.06 2.43 8.65
C GLY A 127 -19.16 2.95 7.73
N THR A 128 -19.51 2.21 6.68
CA THR A 128 -20.55 2.55 5.70
C THR A 128 -21.58 1.41 5.57
N PRO A 129 -22.30 1.05 6.63
CA PRO A 129 -23.16 -0.14 6.65
C PRO A 129 -24.31 -0.13 5.63
N GLN A 130 -24.67 1.04 5.09
CA GLN A 130 -25.67 1.16 4.02
C GLN A 130 -25.08 1.02 2.60
N ALA A 131 -23.74 1.06 2.47
CA ALA A 131 -23.08 0.86 1.19
C ALA A 131 -23.15 -0.61 0.76
N ARG A 132 -22.96 -0.84 -0.54
CA ARG A 132 -22.94 -2.17 -1.14
C ARG A 132 -21.73 -2.33 -2.03
N VAL A 133 -21.21 -3.55 -2.07
CA VAL A 133 -20.18 -3.94 -3.04
C VAL A 133 -20.79 -3.93 -4.43
N SER A 134 -20.30 -3.04 -5.28
CA SER A 134 -20.73 -2.91 -6.68
C SER A 134 -19.82 -3.64 -7.66
N ILE A 135 -18.56 -3.86 -7.28
CA ILE A 135 -17.56 -4.57 -8.08
C ILE A 135 -16.79 -5.52 -7.16
N ALA A 136 -16.54 -6.75 -7.62
CA ALA A 136 -15.68 -7.72 -6.96
C ALA A 136 -14.93 -8.50 -8.06
N GLN A 137 -13.62 -8.28 -8.21
CA GLN A 137 -12.84 -8.77 -9.35
C GLN A 137 -11.37 -9.02 -8.96
N SER A 138 -10.57 -9.53 -9.90
CA SER A 138 -9.10 -9.58 -9.74
C SER A 138 -8.55 -8.17 -9.63
N GLY A 139 -7.63 -7.96 -8.68
CA GLY A 139 -7.06 -6.64 -8.41
C GLY A 139 -6.00 -6.20 -9.43
N GLY A 140 -5.47 -7.12 -10.23
CA GLY A 140 -4.29 -6.87 -11.04
C GLY A 140 -3.01 -6.99 -10.21
N GLY A 141 -2.02 -7.70 -10.72
CA GLY A 141 -0.65 -7.68 -10.19
C GLY A 141 0.27 -6.79 -11.04
N PRO A 142 1.13 -5.93 -10.47
CA PRO A 142 2.09 -5.16 -11.25
C PRO A 142 3.20 -6.03 -11.86
N LEU A 143 3.32 -7.26 -11.38
CA LEU A 143 4.33 -8.22 -11.81
C LEU A 143 3.65 -9.38 -12.54
N THR A 144 4.06 -9.59 -13.78
CA THR A 144 3.63 -10.73 -14.59
C THR A 144 4.82 -11.61 -14.98
N SER A 145 4.58 -12.91 -15.06
CA SER A 145 5.51 -13.87 -15.64
C SER A 145 5.75 -13.58 -17.14
N PRO A 146 6.77 -14.19 -17.76
CA PRO A 146 6.98 -14.10 -19.21
C PRO A 146 5.79 -14.57 -20.05
N ASP A 147 4.94 -15.44 -19.50
CA ASP A 147 3.71 -15.92 -20.14
C ASP A 147 2.51 -14.98 -19.91
N GLY A 148 2.73 -13.81 -19.29
CA GLY A 148 1.71 -12.80 -19.02
C GLY A 148 0.78 -13.12 -17.85
N LYS A 149 1.14 -14.08 -17.00
CA LYS A 149 0.35 -14.42 -15.80
C LYS A 149 0.78 -13.61 -14.60
N GLU A 150 -0.14 -13.22 -13.75
CA GLU A 150 0.19 -12.52 -12.50
C GLU A 150 1.12 -13.37 -11.61
N LEU A 151 2.14 -12.73 -11.04
CA LEU A 151 3.05 -13.37 -10.07
C LEU A 151 2.55 -13.30 -8.63
N SER A 152 1.66 -12.36 -8.34
CA SER A 152 1.01 -12.21 -7.04
C SER A 152 -0.49 -12.20 -7.27
N ALA A 153 -1.19 -13.05 -6.55
CA ALA A 153 -2.64 -13.09 -6.62
C ALA A 153 -3.22 -11.87 -5.91
N SER A 154 -4.25 -11.25 -6.48
CA SER A 154 -4.94 -10.13 -5.85
C SER A 154 -6.43 -10.17 -6.12
N ALA A 155 -7.21 -9.67 -5.17
CA ALA A 155 -8.64 -9.45 -5.31
C ALA A 155 -8.99 -8.04 -4.86
N GLN A 156 -9.94 -7.42 -5.55
CA GLN A 156 -10.40 -6.07 -5.29
C GLN A 156 -11.91 -6.01 -5.22
N VAL A 157 -12.42 -5.22 -4.28
CA VAL A 157 -13.84 -4.88 -4.17
C VAL A 157 -14.02 -3.37 -4.13
N GLN A 158 -15.13 -2.89 -4.70
CA GLN A 158 -15.50 -1.49 -4.70
C GLN A 158 -16.87 -1.27 -4.04
N LEU A 159 -16.93 -0.28 -3.14
CA LEU A 159 -18.13 0.17 -2.45
C LEU A 159 -18.25 1.70 -2.59
N GLY A 160 -19.03 2.16 -3.57
CA GLY A 160 -19.09 3.59 -3.90
C GLY A 160 -17.69 4.13 -4.25
N PRO A 161 -17.18 5.18 -3.59
CA PRO A 161 -15.85 5.70 -3.87
C PRO A 161 -14.72 4.89 -3.22
N VAL A 162 -15.02 3.96 -2.30
CA VAL A 162 -14.00 3.22 -1.56
C VAL A 162 -13.64 1.95 -2.31
N CYS A 163 -12.34 1.73 -2.49
CA CYS A 163 -11.79 0.49 -3.01
C CYS A 163 -10.98 -0.20 -1.93
N VAL A 164 -11.12 -1.52 -1.85
CA VAL A 164 -10.33 -2.38 -0.96
C VAL A 164 -9.70 -3.47 -1.80
N SER A 165 -8.41 -3.73 -1.58
CA SER A 165 -7.67 -4.81 -2.23
C SER A 165 -7.04 -5.73 -1.19
N LEU A 166 -6.98 -7.02 -1.51
CA LEU A 166 -6.24 -8.04 -0.78
C LEU A 166 -5.29 -8.74 -1.76
N SER A 167 -4.00 -8.70 -1.47
CA SER A 167 -2.94 -9.30 -2.29
C SER A 167 -2.16 -10.35 -1.50
N ASP A 168 -1.75 -11.43 -2.16
CA ASP A 168 -0.85 -12.45 -1.62
C ASP A 168 0.56 -12.26 -2.19
N HIS A 169 1.47 -11.78 -1.36
CA HIS A 169 2.85 -11.49 -1.72
C HIS A 169 3.75 -12.67 -1.34
N HIS A 170 4.14 -13.42 -2.36
CA HIS A 170 5.13 -14.51 -2.22
C HIS A 170 6.58 -14.01 -2.31
N ILE A 171 6.79 -12.74 -2.68
CA ILE A 171 8.12 -12.20 -3.03
C ILE A 171 8.64 -11.20 -1.99
N ALA A 172 7.74 -10.55 -1.24
CA ALA A 172 8.10 -9.55 -0.23
C ALA A 172 7.52 -9.96 1.13
N SER A 173 8.38 -10.00 2.14
CA SER A 173 8.02 -10.26 3.52
C SER A 173 7.73 -8.97 4.28
N VAL A 174 7.16 -9.08 5.49
CA VAL A 174 6.98 -7.91 6.37
C VAL A 174 8.33 -7.31 6.76
N GLU A 175 9.35 -8.14 6.94
CA GLU A 175 10.73 -7.69 7.20
C GLU A 175 11.28 -6.86 6.03
N ASP A 176 11.06 -7.28 4.79
CA ASP A 176 11.47 -6.53 3.61
C ASP A 176 10.78 -5.16 3.57
N ILE A 177 9.46 -5.14 3.81
CA ILE A 177 8.66 -3.91 3.84
C ILE A 177 9.17 -2.94 4.91
N LEU A 178 9.47 -3.44 6.12
CA LEU A 178 10.06 -2.63 7.20
C LEU A 178 11.44 -2.07 6.83
N GLY A 179 12.19 -2.76 5.97
CA GLY A 179 13.48 -2.29 5.45
C GLY A 179 13.38 -1.15 4.43
N PHE A 180 12.23 -0.94 3.79
CA PHE A 180 12.04 0.13 2.80
C PHE A 180 11.74 1.48 3.46
N ALA A 181 12.80 2.20 3.83
CA ALA A 181 12.72 3.51 4.50
C ALA A 181 11.86 4.55 3.76
N SER A 182 11.75 4.47 2.42
CA SER A 182 10.92 5.39 1.62
C SER A 182 9.42 5.28 1.89
N LEU A 183 8.96 4.12 2.40
CA LEU A 183 7.55 3.91 2.76
C LEU A 183 7.22 4.43 4.16
N VAL A 184 8.25 4.75 4.96
CA VAL A 184 8.14 5.11 6.38
C VAL A 184 7.21 4.13 7.14
N PRO A 185 7.46 2.81 7.05
CA PRO A 185 6.55 1.81 7.56
C PRO A 185 6.53 1.83 9.09
N ARG A 186 5.34 1.59 9.66
CA ARG A 186 5.13 1.47 11.10
C ARG A 186 4.92 0.01 11.47
N PRO A 187 5.84 -0.61 12.24
CA PRO A 187 5.62 -1.93 12.79
C PRO A 187 4.34 -1.98 13.63
N THR A 188 3.59 -3.06 13.50
CA THR A 188 2.38 -3.35 14.27
C THR A 188 2.18 -4.86 14.35
N THR A 189 1.05 -5.29 14.90
CA THR A 189 0.64 -6.70 14.97
C THR A 189 -0.83 -6.82 14.62
N VAL A 190 -1.19 -7.90 13.93
CA VAL A 190 -2.59 -8.25 13.63
C VAL A 190 -2.81 -9.70 14.01
N LEU A 191 -3.73 -9.96 14.94
CA LEU A 191 -4.03 -11.32 15.41
C LEU A 191 -2.80 -12.12 15.88
N GLY A 192 -1.77 -11.45 16.43
CA GLY A 192 -0.51 -12.06 16.85
C GLY A 192 0.57 -12.13 15.77
N HIS A 193 0.21 -11.86 14.50
CA HIS A 193 1.17 -11.89 13.39
C HIS A 193 1.91 -10.55 13.25
N PRO A 194 3.22 -10.58 12.93
CA PRO A 194 3.96 -9.38 12.57
C PRO A 194 3.32 -8.65 11.38
N ALA A 195 3.24 -7.34 11.47
CA ALA A 195 2.65 -6.51 10.42
C ALA A 195 3.37 -5.16 10.27
N ALA A 196 3.20 -4.54 9.10
CA ALA A 196 3.70 -3.22 8.78
C ALA A 196 2.58 -2.38 8.16
N ALA A 197 2.27 -1.24 8.77
CA ALA A 197 1.34 -0.26 8.24
C ALA A 197 2.10 0.88 7.55
N TYR A 198 1.73 1.23 6.32
CA TYR A 198 2.36 2.32 5.59
C TYR A 198 1.35 3.02 4.68
N SER A 199 1.80 4.05 3.97
CA SER A 199 0.96 4.79 3.03
C SER A 199 1.76 5.24 1.83
N ASP A 200 1.08 5.27 0.69
CA ASP A 200 1.61 5.82 -0.54
C ASP A 200 0.49 6.58 -1.28
N HIS A 201 0.76 6.93 -2.53
CA HIS A 201 -0.20 7.57 -3.40
C HIS A 201 -0.59 6.63 -4.55
N THR A 202 -1.89 6.57 -4.84
CA THR A 202 -2.40 5.96 -6.06
C THR A 202 -1.91 6.71 -7.31
N LEU A 203 -2.05 6.10 -8.49
CA LEU A 203 -1.81 6.77 -9.77
C LEU A 203 -3.11 7.36 -10.31
N ALA A 204 -3.09 8.65 -10.62
CA ALA A 204 -4.16 9.31 -11.37
C ALA A 204 -3.89 9.20 -12.87
N ILE A 205 -4.88 8.75 -13.64
CA ILE A 205 -4.83 8.78 -15.11
C ILE A 205 -5.93 9.73 -15.59
N VAL A 206 -5.53 10.81 -16.26
CA VAL A 206 -6.45 11.84 -16.77
C VAL A 206 -6.55 11.69 -18.28
N PHE A 207 -7.76 11.55 -18.79
CA PHE A 207 -8.05 11.56 -20.23
C PHE A 207 -8.68 12.90 -20.62
N ASP A 208 -7.97 13.70 -21.41
CA ASP A 208 -8.45 15.02 -21.89
C ASP A 208 -9.15 14.93 -23.27
N GLY A 209 -9.46 13.70 -23.70
CA GLY A 209 -10.11 13.39 -24.98
C GLY A 209 -9.15 13.20 -26.16
N LYS A 210 -7.89 13.66 -26.08
CA LYS A 210 -6.87 13.43 -27.13
C LYS A 210 -5.56 12.87 -26.61
N LYS A 211 -5.29 13.05 -25.32
CA LYS A 211 -4.10 12.60 -24.62
C LYS A 211 -4.50 11.99 -23.29
N SER A 212 -3.69 11.05 -22.83
CA SER A 212 -3.68 10.62 -21.45
C SER A 212 -2.47 11.25 -20.77
N SER A 213 -2.67 11.74 -19.55
CA SER A 213 -1.58 12.08 -18.64
C SER A 213 -1.69 11.24 -17.38
N THR A 214 -0.55 10.99 -16.75
CA THR A 214 -0.47 10.33 -15.44
C THR A 214 0.00 11.34 -14.41
N GLY A 215 -0.46 11.17 -13.17
CA GLY A 215 -0.08 12.01 -12.05
C GLY A 215 -0.24 11.28 -10.72
N THR A 216 0.07 11.98 -9.64
CA THR A 216 -0.15 11.50 -8.28
C THR A 216 -1.64 11.56 -7.95
N GLY A 217 -2.23 10.44 -7.53
CA GLY A 217 -3.60 10.34 -7.05
C GLY A 217 -3.70 10.46 -5.53
N GLY A 218 -4.90 10.19 -5.01
CA GLY A 218 -5.18 10.15 -3.57
C GLY A 218 -4.36 9.13 -2.79
N ILE A 219 -4.39 9.25 -1.47
CA ILE A 219 -3.64 8.40 -0.53
C ILE A 219 -4.22 6.98 -0.51
N ALA A 220 -3.36 5.98 -0.60
CA ALA A 220 -3.66 4.60 -0.26
C ALA A 220 -3.04 4.23 1.10
N ARG A 221 -3.78 3.45 1.88
CA ARG A 221 -3.36 2.91 3.18
C ARG A 221 -3.13 1.43 3.04
N HIS A 222 -1.94 0.98 3.44
CA HIS A 222 -1.49 -0.40 3.28
C HIS A 222 -1.20 -1.03 4.64
N LEU A 223 -1.50 -2.32 4.73
CA LEU A 223 -1.20 -3.16 5.87
C LEU A 223 -0.74 -4.51 5.36
N ALA A 224 0.57 -4.72 5.40
CA ALA A 224 1.17 -6.02 5.14
C ALA A 224 1.24 -6.83 6.43
N VAL A 225 0.80 -8.08 6.39
CA VAL A 225 0.71 -8.98 7.54
C VAL A 225 1.33 -10.31 7.16
N ALA A 226 2.28 -10.79 7.98
CA ALA A 226 2.90 -12.08 7.76
C ALA A 226 1.86 -13.19 7.89
N LYS A 227 1.88 -14.18 6.98
CA LYS A 227 0.96 -15.34 7.05
C LYS A 227 1.32 -16.31 8.17
N GLY A 228 2.57 -16.29 8.63
CA GLY A 228 3.07 -17.06 9.77
C GLY A 228 3.53 -16.19 10.95
N PRO A 229 4.05 -16.80 12.01
CA PRO A 229 4.39 -16.09 13.25
C PRO A 229 5.65 -15.20 13.14
N GLY A 230 6.46 -15.36 12.08
CA GLY A 230 7.69 -14.60 11.85
C GLY A 230 7.55 -13.57 10.73
N PRO A 231 8.36 -12.48 10.74
CA PRO A 231 8.24 -11.40 9.77
C PRO A 231 8.86 -11.69 8.40
N GLY A 232 9.75 -12.69 8.28
CA GLY A 232 10.53 -13.00 7.06
C GLY A 232 9.89 -14.00 6.09
N GLY A 233 8.59 -14.23 6.19
CA GLY A 233 7.84 -15.17 5.33
C GLY A 233 6.91 -14.47 4.33
N GLU A 234 6.06 -15.25 3.68
CA GLU A 234 4.99 -14.71 2.83
C GLU A 234 4.07 -13.76 3.61
N ALA A 235 3.58 -12.73 2.94
CA ALA A 235 2.71 -11.72 3.53
C ALA A 235 1.43 -11.55 2.70
N LEU A 236 0.33 -11.29 3.40
CA LEU A 236 -0.89 -10.75 2.80
C LEU A 236 -0.88 -9.24 2.97
N GLU A 237 -1.22 -8.50 1.92
CA GLU A 237 -1.36 -7.05 1.99
C GLU A 237 -2.81 -6.65 1.77
N LEU A 238 -3.34 -5.88 2.73
CA LEU A 238 -4.62 -5.21 2.62
C LEU A 238 -4.37 -3.74 2.27
N THR A 239 -5.07 -3.24 1.25
CA THR A 239 -4.99 -1.85 0.81
C THR A 239 -6.37 -1.22 0.77
N ILE A 240 -6.51 0.01 1.26
CA ILE A 240 -7.70 0.84 1.09
C ILE A 240 -7.32 2.16 0.44
N TRP A 241 -8.08 2.57 -0.57
CA TRP A 241 -7.98 3.91 -1.17
C TRP A 241 -9.37 4.39 -1.58
N ARG A 242 -9.46 5.66 -1.97
CA ARG A 242 -10.71 6.26 -2.43
C ARG A 242 -10.57 6.94 -3.77
N GLN A 243 -11.57 6.77 -4.63
CA GLN A 243 -11.67 7.40 -5.95
C GLN A 243 -12.03 8.88 -5.88
N ASP A 244 -12.48 9.38 -4.73
CA ASP A 244 -12.80 10.78 -4.48
C ASP A 244 -11.69 11.52 -3.72
N ASP A 245 -10.49 10.95 -3.68
CA ASP A 245 -9.29 11.48 -3.03
C ASP A 245 -9.39 11.76 -1.53
N ALA A 246 -10.50 11.39 -0.88
CA ALA A 246 -10.61 11.47 0.58
C ALA A 246 -9.68 10.43 1.25
N VAL A 247 -9.16 10.79 2.42
CA VAL A 247 -8.24 9.91 3.17
C VAL A 247 -9.00 8.71 3.74
N PRO A 248 -8.56 7.47 3.50
CA PRO A 248 -9.15 6.27 4.11
C PRO A 248 -9.06 6.25 5.65
N ASP A 249 -9.99 5.57 6.30
CA ASP A 249 -9.95 5.32 7.76
C ASP A 249 -8.88 4.26 8.09
N ASP A 250 -7.79 4.67 8.72
CA ASP A 250 -6.70 3.79 9.14
C ASP A 250 -7.18 2.67 10.09
N ALA A 251 -8.19 2.93 10.92
CA ALA A 251 -8.73 1.92 11.83
C ALA A 251 -9.58 0.88 11.10
N ALA A 252 -10.17 1.21 9.95
CA ALA A 252 -10.90 0.25 9.12
C ALA A 252 -9.96 -0.84 8.59
N LEU A 253 -8.71 -0.49 8.29
CA LEU A 253 -7.71 -1.41 7.77
C LEU A 253 -7.47 -2.58 8.75
N ILE A 254 -7.29 -2.28 10.04
CA ILE A 254 -7.11 -3.30 11.08
C ILE A 254 -8.39 -4.13 11.27
N ARG A 255 -9.57 -3.47 11.38
CA ARG A 255 -10.86 -4.19 11.54
C ARG A 255 -11.12 -5.16 10.40
N ILE A 256 -10.80 -4.78 9.17
CA ILE A 256 -10.96 -5.63 7.99
C ILE A 256 -9.95 -6.77 8.05
N ALA A 257 -8.68 -6.48 8.36
CA ALA A 257 -7.65 -7.50 8.45
C ALA A 257 -7.99 -8.59 9.46
N GLU A 258 -8.49 -8.21 10.65
CA GLU A 258 -8.91 -9.16 11.70
C GLU A 258 -10.02 -10.11 11.24
N GLN A 259 -10.88 -9.69 10.30
CA GLN A 259 -11.99 -10.50 9.80
C GLN A 259 -11.66 -11.26 8.51
N VAL A 260 -10.84 -10.67 7.64
CA VAL A 260 -10.53 -11.20 6.31
C VAL A 260 -9.36 -12.19 6.35
N LEU A 261 -8.26 -11.85 7.03
CA LEU A 261 -7.03 -12.63 6.99
C LEU A 261 -7.19 -14.08 7.49
N PRO A 262 -7.97 -14.37 8.55
CA PRO A 262 -8.21 -15.75 8.99
C PRO A 262 -8.89 -16.64 7.94
N THR A 263 -9.54 -16.04 6.94
CA THR A 263 -10.22 -16.74 5.85
C THR A 263 -9.43 -16.74 4.55
N ALA A 264 -8.29 -16.04 4.52
CA ALA A 264 -7.44 -15.93 3.35
C ALA A 264 -6.61 -17.22 3.14
N PRO A 265 -6.29 -17.57 1.88
CA PRO A 265 -5.47 -18.75 1.58
C PRO A 265 -4.08 -18.65 2.24
N GLY A 266 -3.64 -19.75 2.85
CA GLY A 266 -2.31 -19.87 3.44
C GLY A 266 -2.12 -19.14 4.78
N TRP A 267 -3.17 -18.59 5.39
CA TRP A 267 -3.11 -18.07 6.75
C TRP A 267 -2.79 -19.19 7.75
N LEU A 268 -1.73 -19.02 8.54
CA LEU A 268 -1.38 -19.95 9.61
C LEU A 268 -1.97 -19.43 10.92
N THR A 269 -2.60 -20.30 11.70
CA THR A 269 -3.04 -19.93 13.05
C THR A 269 -1.89 -20.22 14.02
N GLU A 270 -1.65 -19.32 14.97
CA GLU A 270 -0.82 -19.68 16.12
C GLU A 270 -1.52 -20.82 16.87
N SER A 271 -0.83 -21.97 16.95
CA SER A 271 -1.29 -23.18 17.63
C SER A 271 -0.95 -23.16 19.12
#